data_AF-A0A1F5NVV9-F1
#
_entry.id   AF-A0A1F5NVV9-F1
#
_cell.length_a   1.000
_cell.length_b   1.000
_cell.length_c   1.000
_cell.angle_alpha   90.00
_cell.angle_beta   90.00
_cell.angle_gamma   90.00
#
_symmetry.space_group_name_H-M   'P 1'
#
loop_
_entity.id
_entity.type
_entity.pdbx_description
1 polymer ?
#
loop_
_entity_poly.entity_id
_entity_poly.type
_entity_poly.pdbx_seq_one_letter_code
_entity_poly.pdbx_strand_id
1 'polypeptide(L)' 'MEFAPALFSTKVSAGRRTYFFDVKAAKNAKPFLKITQSEINGEEKKKSYLNIFESEISGFGSAVREAVAFVNQTKKEA' A
#
# COMPACT_ATOMS: atom_id res chain seq x y z
N MET A 1 -3.18 8.56 17.83
CA MET A 1 -2.06 7.62 18.06
C MET A 1 -0.98 7.97 17.04
N GLU A 2 0.10 8.60 17.48
CA GLU A 2 1.30 8.79 16.65
C GLU A 2 1.98 7.44 16.46
N PHE A 3 2.28 7.10 15.20
CA PHE A 3 3.11 5.95 14.88
C PHE A 3 4.55 6.46 14.73
N ALA A 4 5.52 5.65 15.15
CA ALA A 4 6.93 5.91 14.90
C ALA A 4 7.19 6.20 13.39
N PRO A 5 8.27 6.93 13.06
CA PRO A 5 8.71 7.11 11.67
C PRO A 5 8.72 5.78 10.93
N ALA A 6 8.33 5.79 9.66
CA ALA A 6 8.34 4.58 8.85
C ALA A 6 9.77 4.04 8.73
N LEU A 7 9.93 2.73 8.93
CA LEU A 7 11.19 2.02 8.72
C LEU A 7 11.57 2.01 7.23
N PHE A 8 10.55 1.99 6.37
CA PHE A 8 10.66 2.10 4.92
C PHE A 8 9.41 2.80 4.37
N SER A 9 9.55 3.58 3.30
CA SER A 9 8.42 4.19 2.60
C SER A 9 8.70 4.30 1.12
N THR A 10 7.71 3.95 0.29
CA THR A 10 7.69 4.24 -1.14
C THR A 10 6.31 4.69 -1.57
N LYS A 11 6.18 5.30 -2.76
CA LYS A 11 4.91 5.80 -3.27
C LYS A 11 4.76 5.64 -4.77
N VAL A 12 3.50 5.55 -5.20
CA VAL A 12 3.09 5.62 -6.61
C VAL A 12 2.10 6.76 -6.77
N SER A 13 2.42 7.72 -7.64
CA SER A 13 1.52 8.82 -8.01
C SER A 13 0.79 8.49 -9.31
N ALA A 14 -0.53 8.61 -9.29
CA ALA A 14 -1.43 8.30 -10.40
C ALA A 14 -2.52 9.38 -10.52
N GLY A 15 -2.15 10.52 -11.11
CA GLY A 15 -3.04 11.68 -11.26
C GLY A 15 -3.53 12.20 -9.92
N ARG A 16 -4.84 12.14 -9.67
CA ARG A 16 -5.46 12.58 -8.40
C ARG A 16 -5.25 11.62 -7.24
N ARG A 17 -4.66 10.44 -7.47
CA ARG A 17 -4.39 9.42 -6.46
C ARG A 17 -2.91 9.32 -6.18
N THR A 18 -2.55 9.12 -4.92
CA THR A 18 -1.21 8.72 -4.50
C THR A 18 -1.33 7.55 -3.53
N TYR A 19 -0.64 6.46 -3.85
CA TYR A 19 -0.54 5.27 -3.02
C TYR A 19 0.78 5.34 -2.26
N PHE A 20 0.73 5.23 -0.94
CA PHE A 20 1.89 5.15 -0.07
C PHE A 20 2.00 3.74 0.48
N PHE A 21 3.20 3.18 0.49
CA PHE A 21 3.52 1.86 1.00
C PHE A 21 4.58 2.01 2.09
N ASP A 22 4.13 2.06 3.33
CA ASP A 22 4.97 2.29 4.50
C ASP A 22 5.18 0.99 5.28
N VAL A 23 6.41 0.67 5.66
CA VAL A 23 6.68 -0.34 6.70
C VAL A 23 6.87 0.39 8.02
N LYS A 24 6.06 0.05 9.02
CA LYS A 24 6.09 0.66 10.35
C LYS A 24 6.25 -0.39 11.44
N ALA A 25 6.75 0.00 12.61
CA ALA A 25 6.74 -0.85 13.79
C ALA A 25 5.45 -0.65 14.59
N ALA A 26 4.79 -1.74 14.96
CA ALA A 26 3.71 -1.73 15.95
C ALA A 26 4.30 -1.52 17.35
N LYS A 27 3.43 -1.34 18.36
CA LYS A 27 3.85 -1.12 19.76
C LYS A 27 4.74 -2.24 20.32
N ASN A 28 4.60 -3.47 19.81
CA ASN A 28 5.40 -4.64 20.16
C ASN A 28 6.69 -4.77 19.32
N ALA A 29 7.13 -3.68 18.68
CA ALA A 29 8.26 -3.63 17.76
C ALA A 29 8.16 -4.51 16.49
N LYS A 30 7.02 -5.18 16.26
CA LYS A 30 6.84 -6.00 15.05
C LYS A 30 6.54 -5.13 13.84
N PRO A 31 7.18 -5.38 12.67
CA PRO A 31 6.90 -4.64 11.46
C PRO A 31 5.52 -4.99 10.89
N PHE A 32 4.87 -4.01 10.29
CA PHE A 32 3.65 -4.18 9.50
C PHE A 32 3.67 -3.24 8.30
N LEU A 33 3.00 -3.66 7.22
CA LEU A 33 2.83 -2.84 6.02
C LEU A 33 1.56 -2.00 6.18
N LYS A 34 1.67 -0.70 5.95
CA LYS A 34 0.54 0.23 5.83
C LYS A 34 0.49 0.75 4.41
N ILE A 35 -0.59 0.44 3.70
CA ILE A 35 -0.89 1.01 2.40
C ILE A 35 -1.89 2.15 2.62
N THR A 36 -1.57 3.35 2.11
CA THR A 36 -2.48 4.50 2.16
C THR A 36 -2.80 4.96 0.74
N GLN A 37 -4.08 4.97 0.37
CA GLN A 37 -4.55 5.71 -0.79
C GLN A 37 -4.94 7.11 -0.34
N SER A 38 -4.27 8.11 -0.89
CA SER A 38 -4.70 9.50 -0.84
C SER A 38 -5.32 9.88 -2.18
N GLU A 39 -6.53 10.42 -2.16
CA GLU A 39 -7.26 10.86 -3.35
C GLU A 39 -7.67 12.33 -3.18
N ILE A 40 -7.46 13.13 -4.23
CA ILE A 40 -7.86 14.54 -4.29
C ILE A 40 -9.16 14.62 -5.09
N ASN A 41 -10.24 15.02 -4.44
CA ASN A 41 -11.57 15.23 -5.02
C ASN A 41 -11.94 16.72 -4.92
N GLY A 42 -11.54 17.51 -5.92
CA GLY A 42 -11.68 18.96 -5.86
C GLY A 42 -10.78 19.54 -4.77
N GLU A 43 -11.37 20.25 -3.82
CA GLU A 43 -10.66 20.80 -2.65
C GLU A 43 -10.47 19.77 -1.52
N GLU A 44 -11.21 18.66 -1.56
CA GLU A 44 -11.15 17.66 -0.49
C GLU A 44 -10.06 16.60 -0.74
N LYS A 45 -9.38 16.21 0.34
CA LYS A 45 -8.40 15.13 0.34
C LYS A 45 -8.94 13.95 1.13
N LYS A 46 -9.35 12.88 0.43
CA LYS A 46 -9.79 11.63 1.04
C LYS A 46 -8.60 10.70 1.26
N LYS A 47 -8.52 10.07 2.43
CA LYS A 47 -7.52 9.03 2.72
C LYS A 47 -8.21 7.74 3.13
N SER A 48 -7.73 6.63 2.57
CA SER A 48 -8.10 5.27 2.98
C SER A 48 -6.82 4.48 3.24
N TYR A 49 -6.87 3.55 4.18
CA TYR A 49 -5.69 2.79 4.58
C TYR A 49 -6.01 1.32 4.84
N LEU A 50 -5.02 0.48 4.58
CA LEU A 50 -5.00 -0.95 4.85
C LEU A 50 -3.72 -1.24 5.64
N ASN A 51 -3.84 -1.99 6.73
CA ASN A 51 -2.70 -2.50 7.48
C ASN A 51 -2.62 -4.02 7.28
N ILE A 52 -1.42 -4.52 6.98
CA ILE A 52 -1.14 -5.94 6.79
C ILE A 52 -0.05 -6.31 7.79
N PHE A 53 -0.34 -7.24 8.69
CA PHE A 53 0.58 -7.62 9.74
C PHE A 53 1.55 -8.71 9.27
N GLU A 54 2.62 -8.90 10.05
CA GLU A 54 3.68 -9.88 9.80
C GLU A 54 3.16 -11.28 9.39
N SER A 55 2.10 -11.77 10.05
CA SER A 55 1.51 -13.09 9.77
C SER A 55 0.86 -13.21 8.38
N GLU A 56 0.48 -12.08 7.77
CA GLU A 56 -0.29 -12.05 6.51
C GLU A 56 0.57 -11.59 5.33
N ILE A 57 1.77 -11.03 5.59
CA ILE A 57 2.55 -10.29 4.60
C ILE A 57 2.98 -11.14 3.40
N SER A 58 3.34 -12.42 3.65
CA SER A 58 3.79 -13.34 2.60
C SER A 58 2.65 -13.70 1.64
N GLY A 59 1.47 -14.02 2.19
CA GLY A 59 0.27 -14.33 1.41
C GLY A 59 -0.22 -13.11 0.62
N PHE A 60 -0.26 -11.94 1.28
CA PHE A 60 -0.65 -10.69 0.63
C PHE A 60 0.29 -10.33 -0.54
N GLY A 61 1.61 -10.42 -0.34
CA GLY A 61 2.59 -10.11 -1.38
C GLY A 61 2.48 -11.04 -2.59
N SER A 62 2.26 -12.33 -2.36
CA SER A 62 2.07 -13.32 -3.42
C SER A 62 0.80 -13.03 -4.24
N ALA A 63 -0.33 -12.79 -3.57
CA ALA A 63 -1.60 -12.47 -4.22
C ALA A 63 -1.54 -11.17 -5.05
N VAL A 64 -0.87 -10.12 -4.53
CA VAL A 64 -0.67 -8.87 -5.28
C VAL A 64 0.17 -9.12 -6.54
N ARG A 65 1.25 -9.90 -6.42
CA ARG A 65 2.12 -10.22 -7.56
C ARG A 65 1.38 -10.99 -8.64
N GLU A 66 0.59 -11.99 -8.26
CA GLU A 66 -0.24 -12.78 -9.18
C GLU A 66 -1.27 -11.89 -9.91
N ALA A 67 -1.99 -11.04 -9.17
CA ALA A 67 -2.96 -10.11 -9.76
C ALA A 67 -2.31 -9.13 -10.74
N VAL A 68 -1.13 -8.58 -10.41
CA VAL A 68 -0.38 -7.69 -11.30
C VAL A 68 0.10 -8.43 -12.56
N ALA A 69 0.59 -9.67 -12.42
CA ALA A 69 1.01 -10.48 -13.56
C ALA A 69 -0.16 -10.74 -14.52
N PHE A 70 -1.35 -11.08 -13.99
CA PHE A 70 -2.55 -11.28 -14.79
C PHE A 70 -2.95 -10.03 -15.58
N VAL A 71 -3.00 -8.86 -14.92
CA VAL A 71 -3.32 -7.58 -15.59
C VAL A 71 -2.30 -7.21 -16.67
N ASN A 72 -1.03 -7.56 -16.49
CA ASN A 72 0.01 -7.26 -17.48
C ASN A 72 -0.02 -8.22 -18.67
N GLN A 73 -0.50 -9.46 -18.49
CA GLN A 73 -0.69 -10.41 -19.58
C GLN A 73 -1.87 -10.00 -20.48
N THR A 74 -3.00 -9.60 -19.89
CA THR A 74 -4.17 -9.15 -20.66
C THR A 74 -3.89 -7.91 -21.52
N LYS A 75 -2.97 -7.04 -21.10
CA LYS A 75 -2.53 -5.89 -21.89
C LYS A 75 -1.64 -6.22 -23.09
N LYS A 76 -1.09 -7.44 -23.18
CA LYS A 76 -0.27 -7.85 -24.34
C LYS A 76 -1.09 -8.44 -25.48
N GLU A 77 -2.35 -8.77 -25.23
CA GLU A 77 -3.26 -9.40 -26.19
C GLU A 77 -4.30 -8.42 -26.76
N ALA A 78 -4.20 -7.14 -26.41
CA ALA A 78 -5.09 -6.06 -26.84
C ALA A 78 -4.34 -5.00 -27.67
#